data_AF-A0A1C6MWF1-F1
#
_entry.id   AF-A0A1C6MWF1-F1
#
_cell.length_a   1.000
_cell.length_b   1.000
_cell.length_c   1.000
_cell.angle_alpha   90.00
_cell.angle_beta   90.00
_cell.angle_gamma   90.00
#
_symmetry.space_group_name_H-M   'P 1'
#
loop_
_entity.id
_entity.type
_entity.pdbx_description
1 polymer ?
#
loop_
_entity_poly.entity_id
_entity_poly.type
_entity_poly.pdbx_seq_one_letter_code
_entity_poly.pdbx_strand_id
1 'polypeptide(L)'
;MGQSVDPRVANATTSEPSPGPSPGPTPSAPPESGGNRPSPEPSPSPNPSPTAPAPWGSDPDVGVTSSFLRRRADDCETASEIIRKTRGVAEDARTGLARAADGWRFAGSLDELEERWEALNKVVVRRLDQAAENFRLSADAYDANETSIASAFL
;
A
#
# COMPACT_ATOMS: atom_id res chain seq x y z
N MET A 1 -13.11 -24.69 -12.70
CA MET A 1 -11.97 -24.49 -13.63
C MET A 1 -11.60 -23.01 -13.56
N GLY A 2 -10.60 -22.64 -12.76
CA GLY A 2 -10.16 -21.26 -12.59
C GLY A 2 -9.16 -20.90 -13.68
N GLN A 3 -9.42 -19.82 -14.43
CA GLN A 3 -8.50 -19.34 -15.45
C GLN A 3 -7.21 -18.85 -14.80
N SER A 4 -6.08 -19.32 -15.32
CA SER A 4 -4.74 -18.91 -14.90
C SER A 4 -4.46 -17.52 -15.47
N VAL A 5 -4.28 -16.52 -14.59
CA VAL A 5 -3.93 -15.15 -15.00
C VAL A 5 -2.41 -15.09 -15.18
N ASP A 6 -1.95 -14.66 -16.35
CA ASP A 6 -0.53 -14.50 -16.68
C ASP A 6 0.03 -13.24 -15.97
N PRO A 7 1.04 -13.38 -15.09
CA PRO A 7 1.61 -12.25 -14.35
C PRO A 7 2.30 -11.19 -15.23
N ARG A 8 2.51 -11.46 -16.52
CA ARG A 8 3.13 -10.50 -17.45
C ARG A 8 2.20 -9.39 -17.94
N VAL A 9 0.88 -9.52 -17.75
CA VAL A 9 -0.09 -8.51 -18.20
C VAL A 9 -0.35 -7.43 -17.13
N ALA A 10 0.00 -7.69 -15.87
CA ALA A 10 -0.37 -6.82 -14.74
C ALA A 10 0.45 -5.50 -14.63
N ASN A 11 1.58 -5.37 -15.32
CA ASN A 11 2.53 -4.26 -15.10
C ASN A 11 2.56 -3.18 -16.21
N ALA A 12 1.57 -3.14 -17.11
CA ALA A 12 1.57 -2.22 -18.26
C ALA A 12 0.57 -1.05 -18.13
N THR A 13 0.47 -0.41 -16.97
CA THR A 13 -0.30 0.85 -16.83
C THR A 13 0.50 1.89 -16.06
N THR A 14 1.46 2.49 -16.77
CA THR A 14 2.14 3.72 -16.36
C THR A 14 1.23 4.90 -16.67
N SER A 15 0.65 5.53 -15.65
CA SER A 15 -0.05 6.81 -15.80
C SER A 15 0.97 7.94 -15.94
N GLU A 16 0.92 8.67 -17.04
CA GLU A 16 1.63 9.93 -17.27
C GLU A 16 1.21 11.02 -16.26
N PRO A 17 2.12 11.94 -15.84
CA PRO A 17 1.76 13.05 -14.99
C PRO A 17 1.03 14.16 -15.79
N SER A 18 -0.12 14.58 -15.28
CA SER A 18 -0.99 15.62 -15.86
C SER A 18 -0.34 17.01 -15.85
N PRO A 19 -0.42 17.81 -16.95
CA PRO A 19 0.04 19.20 -16.95
C PRO A 19 -0.82 20.08 -16.03
N GLY A 20 -0.18 20.96 -15.25
CA GLY A 20 -0.85 21.91 -14.36
C GLY A 20 -1.57 23.05 -15.10
N PRO A 21 -2.52 23.74 -14.46
CA PRO A 21 -3.36 24.75 -15.10
C PRO A 21 -2.60 26.03 -15.45
N SER A 22 -2.92 26.60 -16.62
CA SER A 22 -2.40 27.86 -17.15
C SER A 22 -3.12 29.08 -16.51
N PRO A 23 -2.44 30.21 -16.21
CA PRO A 23 -3.08 31.38 -15.61
C PRO A 23 -4.05 32.08 -16.58
N GLY A 24 -5.28 32.33 -16.12
CA GLY A 24 -6.33 33.03 -16.88
C GLY A 24 -6.15 34.56 -16.95
N PRO A 25 -6.84 35.24 -17.88
CA PRO A 25 -6.65 36.66 -18.15
C PRO A 25 -7.27 37.57 -17.07
N THR A 26 -6.59 38.69 -16.79
CA THR A 26 -7.05 39.78 -15.91
C THR A 26 -8.27 40.50 -16.50
N PRO A 27 -9.37 40.71 -15.76
CA PRO A 27 -10.49 41.51 -16.26
C PRO A 27 -10.20 43.02 -16.23
N SER A 28 -10.38 43.68 -17.37
CA SER A 28 -10.44 45.15 -17.49
C SER A 28 -11.80 45.67 -17.03
N ALA A 29 -11.81 46.80 -16.31
CA ALA A 29 -13.01 47.48 -15.83
C ALA A 29 -13.73 48.27 -16.94
N PRO A 30 -15.08 48.28 -16.97
CA PRO A 30 -15.86 49.26 -17.73
C PRO A 30 -16.62 50.27 -16.81
N PRO A 31 -17.12 51.39 -17.39
CA PRO A 31 -17.23 52.68 -16.71
C PRO A 31 -18.60 52.98 -16.07
N GLU A 32 -18.60 54.05 -15.26
CA GLU A 32 -19.74 54.65 -14.56
C GLU A 32 -20.84 55.15 -15.51
N SER A 33 -22.11 54.85 -15.21
CA SER A 33 -23.23 55.78 -15.41
C SER A 33 -24.51 55.34 -14.70
N GLY A 34 -24.98 56.18 -13.77
CA GLY A 34 -26.39 56.55 -13.56
C GLY A 34 -27.43 55.51 -13.12
N GLY A 35 -28.00 55.73 -11.93
CA GLY A 35 -29.40 55.36 -11.66
C GLY A 35 -29.68 54.66 -10.32
N ASN A 36 -30.39 55.37 -9.44
CA ASN A 36 -31.16 54.91 -8.25
C ASN A 36 -30.98 53.45 -7.79
N ARG A 37 -30.39 53.26 -6.61
CA ARG A 37 -30.47 52.00 -5.85
C ARG A 37 -31.02 52.25 -4.43
N PRO A 38 -32.08 51.56 -3.99
CA PRO A 38 -32.61 51.68 -2.63
C PRO A 38 -31.64 51.07 -1.59
N SER A 39 -31.78 51.52 -0.33
CA SER A 39 -30.97 51.11 0.84
C SER A 39 -30.62 49.62 0.87
N PRO A 40 -29.36 49.24 1.20
CA PRO A 40 -29.00 47.83 1.37
C PRO A 40 -29.59 47.27 2.68
N GLU A 41 -30.15 46.06 2.59
CA GLU A 41 -30.55 45.24 3.75
C GLU A 41 -29.37 44.97 4.71
N PRO A 42 -29.62 44.82 6.02
CA PRO A 42 -28.57 44.45 6.97
C PRO A 42 -28.06 43.03 6.68
N SER A 43 -26.73 42.88 6.67
CA SER A 43 -26.04 41.61 6.43
C SER A 43 -26.44 40.51 7.42
N PRO A 44 -26.61 39.25 6.98
CA PRO A 44 -26.80 38.14 7.90
C PRO A 44 -25.54 37.91 8.74
N SER A 45 -25.74 37.59 10.02
CA SER A 45 -24.67 37.29 10.98
C SER A 45 -23.79 36.13 10.51
N PRO A 46 -22.48 36.12 10.86
CA PRO A 46 -21.57 35.08 10.43
C PRO A 46 -21.96 33.72 11.02
N ASN A 47 -22.00 32.72 10.14
CA ASN A 47 -22.17 31.31 10.45
C ASN A 47 -21.08 30.87 11.45
N PRO A 48 -21.38 30.12 12.53
CA PRO A 48 -20.33 29.63 13.42
C PRO A 48 -19.35 28.74 12.65
N SER A 49 -18.05 29.00 12.84
CA SER A 49 -16.98 28.20 12.24
C SER A 49 -17.14 26.72 12.61
N PRO A 50 -16.90 25.80 11.66
CA PRO A 50 -16.98 24.37 11.94
C PRO A 50 -15.98 23.99 13.05
N THR A 51 -16.49 23.40 14.12
CA THR A 51 -15.69 22.79 15.18
C THR A 51 -14.80 21.72 14.55
N ALA A 52 -13.49 21.79 14.79
CA ALA A 52 -12.57 20.77 14.34
C ALA A 52 -12.99 19.41 14.94
N PRO A 53 -13.07 18.32 14.15
CA PRO A 53 -13.37 17.01 14.68
C PRO A 53 -12.30 16.62 15.70
N ALA A 54 -12.71 15.89 16.75
CA ALA A 54 -11.78 15.34 17.74
C ALA A 54 -10.67 14.53 17.03
N PRO A 55 -9.44 14.48 17.59
CA PRO A 55 -8.31 13.81 16.95
C PRO A 55 -8.50 12.29 16.73
N TRP A 56 -9.53 11.70 17.32
CA TRP A 56 -9.97 10.32 17.08
C TRP A 56 -11.10 10.25 16.04
N GLY A 57 -11.01 11.09 15.02
CA GLY A 57 -12.00 11.29 13.95
C GLY A 57 -12.01 10.19 12.89
N SER A 58 -12.09 8.94 13.31
CA SER A 58 -12.50 7.82 12.46
C SER A 58 -13.34 6.91 13.33
N ASP A 59 -14.49 6.45 12.83
CA ASP A 59 -15.13 5.28 13.44
C ASP A 59 -14.04 4.20 13.60
N PRO A 60 -13.97 3.50 14.75
CA PRO A 60 -13.01 2.42 14.90
C PRO A 60 -13.17 1.48 13.72
N ASP A 61 -12.06 1.09 13.09
CA ASP A 61 -12.09 0.09 12.04
C ASP A 61 -12.47 -1.26 12.67
N VAL A 62 -13.78 -1.49 12.78
CA VAL A 62 -14.39 -2.70 13.35
C VAL A 62 -14.10 -3.95 12.50
N GLY A 63 -13.41 -3.79 11.36
CA GLY A 63 -12.93 -4.91 10.55
C GLY A 63 -11.69 -5.60 11.12
N VAL A 64 -10.90 -4.92 11.97
CA VAL A 64 -9.70 -5.50 12.56
C VAL A 64 -10.07 -6.26 13.83
N THR A 65 -10.08 -7.58 13.73
CA THR A 65 -10.27 -8.50 14.86
C THR A 65 -8.99 -9.33 15.08
N SER A 66 -8.85 -9.94 16.27
CA SER A 66 -7.74 -10.88 16.51
C SER A 66 -7.73 -12.03 15.49
N SER A 67 -8.91 -12.53 15.09
CA SER A 67 -9.05 -13.55 14.05
C SER A 67 -8.56 -13.07 12.68
N PHE A 68 -8.83 -11.81 12.32
CA PHE A 68 -8.32 -11.20 11.09
C PHE A 68 -6.79 -11.10 11.12
N LEU A 69 -6.21 -10.65 12.23
CA LEU A 69 -4.76 -10.53 12.40
C LEU A 69 -4.06 -11.90 12.33
N ARG A 70 -4.62 -12.93 12.96
CA ARG A 70 -4.11 -14.31 12.85
C ARG A 70 -4.12 -14.80 11.41
N ARG A 71 -5.21 -14.56 10.68
CA ARG A 71 -5.28 -14.90 9.25
C ARG A 71 -4.20 -14.19 8.42
N ARG A 72 -3.91 -12.91 8.72
CA ARG A 72 -2.81 -12.18 8.05
C ARG A 72 -1.43 -12.77 8.38
N ALA A 73 -1.24 -13.28 9.60
CA ALA A 73 -0.03 -14.02 9.93
C ALA A 73 0.11 -15.29 9.08
N ASP A 74 -0.95 -16.07 8.95
CA ASP A 74 -0.97 -17.30 8.14
C ASP A 74 -0.73 -17.01 6.64
N ASP A 75 -1.28 -15.91 6.12
CA ASP A 75 -1.02 -15.45 4.74
C ASP A 75 0.48 -15.14 4.54
N CYS A 76 1.12 -14.47 5.51
CA CYS A 76 2.55 -14.15 5.46
C CYS A 76 3.42 -15.42 5.49
N GLU A 77 3.07 -16.41 6.31
CA GLU A 77 3.79 -17.70 6.37
C GLU A 77 3.59 -18.50 5.08
N THR A 78 2.38 -18.53 4.55
CA THR A 78 2.09 -19.18 3.27
C THR A 78 2.95 -18.58 2.16
N ALA A 79 3.02 -17.25 2.09
CA ALA A 79 3.86 -16.56 1.12
C ALA A 79 5.35 -16.84 1.35
N SER A 80 5.82 -16.84 2.60
CA SER A 80 7.24 -17.10 2.89
C SER A 80 7.63 -18.54 2.53
N GLU A 81 6.76 -19.52 2.78
CA GLU A 81 6.94 -20.91 2.35
C GLU A 81 6.97 -21.07 0.83
N ILE A 82 6.07 -20.39 0.10
CA ILE A 82 6.09 -20.40 -1.37
C ILE A 82 7.43 -19.89 -1.90
N ILE A 83 7.96 -18.80 -1.31
CA ILE A 83 9.25 -18.23 -1.74
C ILE A 83 10.42 -19.11 -1.31
N ARG A 84 10.38 -19.77 -0.14
CA ARG A 84 11.43 -20.74 0.24
C ARG A 84 11.57 -21.86 -0.78
N LYS A 85 10.46 -22.31 -1.38
CA LYS A 85 10.45 -23.35 -2.42
C LYS A 85 11.08 -22.91 -3.75
N THR A 86 11.28 -21.61 -3.98
CA THR A 86 11.95 -21.12 -5.19
C THR A 86 13.47 -21.00 -5.03
N ARG A 87 14.02 -21.26 -3.84
CA ARG A 87 15.48 -21.30 -3.63
C ARG A 87 16.12 -22.39 -4.47
N GLY A 88 17.29 -22.09 -5.02
CA GLY A 88 18.05 -23.02 -5.85
C GLY A 88 17.52 -23.13 -7.29
N VAL A 89 16.28 -22.69 -7.57
CA VAL A 89 15.76 -22.67 -8.95
C VAL A 89 16.60 -21.76 -9.85
N ALA A 90 17.12 -20.66 -9.31
CA ALA A 90 18.03 -19.78 -10.06
C ALA A 90 19.40 -20.42 -10.30
N GLU A 91 19.94 -21.14 -9.31
CA GLU A 91 21.19 -21.90 -9.43
C GLU A 91 21.07 -23.00 -10.49
N ASP A 92 19.97 -23.75 -10.46
CA ASP A 92 19.65 -24.80 -11.43
C ASP A 92 19.52 -24.23 -12.85
N ALA A 93 18.76 -23.13 -13.00
CA ALA A 93 18.56 -22.46 -14.28
C ALA A 93 19.89 -21.91 -14.83
N ARG A 94 20.71 -21.30 -13.96
CA ARG A 94 22.04 -20.81 -14.31
C ARG A 94 22.94 -21.94 -14.77
N THR A 95 22.99 -23.03 -14.01
CA THR A 95 23.84 -24.20 -14.32
C THR A 95 23.44 -24.84 -15.64
N GLY A 96 22.14 -24.95 -15.91
CA GLY A 96 21.61 -25.41 -17.19
C GLY A 96 22.02 -24.50 -18.35
N LEU A 97 21.89 -23.19 -18.17
CA LEU A 97 22.22 -22.21 -19.21
C LEU A 97 23.72 -22.10 -19.46
N ALA A 98 24.55 -22.10 -18.41
CA ALA A 98 26.01 -22.07 -18.50
C ALA A 98 26.55 -23.28 -19.27
N ARG A 99 25.98 -24.48 -19.05
CA ARG A 99 26.34 -25.68 -19.80
C ARG A 99 25.94 -25.60 -21.28
N ALA A 100 24.82 -24.95 -21.60
CA ALA A 100 24.32 -24.82 -22.98
C ALA A 100 25.01 -23.70 -23.78
N ALA A 101 25.60 -22.71 -23.10
CA ALA A 101 26.20 -21.52 -23.68
C ALA A 101 27.71 -21.41 -23.36
N ASP A 102 28.43 -22.52 -23.44
CA ASP A 102 29.87 -22.55 -23.16
C ASP A 102 30.64 -21.56 -24.05
N GLY A 103 31.54 -20.80 -23.44
CA GLY A 103 32.31 -19.73 -24.09
C GLY A 103 31.57 -18.39 -24.30
N TRP A 104 30.31 -18.25 -23.90
CA TRP A 104 29.57 -16.99 -24.05
C TRP A 104 29.89 -16.02 -22.91
N ARG A 105 30.27 -14.78 -23.26
CA ARG A 105 30.63 -13.72 -22.29
C ARG A 105 29.53 -13.38 -21.26
N PHE A 106 28.25 -13.60 -21.58
CA PHE A 106 27.15 -13.27 -20.66
C PHE A 106 27.03 -14.25 -19.48
N ALA A 107 27.67 -15.42 -19.54
CA ALA A 107 27.57 -16.43 -18.49
C ALA A 107 27.99 -15.89 -17.11
N GLY A 108 29.01 -15.03 -17.04
CA GLY A 108 29.42 -14.39 -15.77
C GLY A 108 28.40 -13.38 -15.22
N SER A 109 27.51 -12.83 -16.05
CA SER A 109 26.42 -11.97 -15.57
C SER A 109 25.26 -12.76 -14.94
N LEU A 110 25.19 -14.06 -15.21
CA LEU A 110 24.18 -14.94 -14.62
C LEU A 110 24.50 -15.28 -13.16
N ASP A 111 25.79 -15.38 -12.79
CA ASP A 111 26.22 -15.58 -11.41
C ASP A 111 25.75 -14.41 -10.53
N GLU A 112 26.00 -13.17 -10.98
CA GLU A 112 25.59 -11.98 -10.24
C GLU A 112 24.05 -11.87 -10.13
N LEU A 113 23.33 -12.27 -11.18
CA LEU A 113 21.86 -12.29 -11.16
C LEU A 113 21.33 -13.35 -10.19
N GLU A 114 21.92 -14.55 -10.18
CA GLU A 114 21.61 -15.64 -9.24
C GLU A 114 21.81 -15.18 -7.79
N GLU A 115 22.97 -14.63 -7.47
CA GLU A 115 23.30 -14.14 -6.13
C GLU A 115 22.31 -13.08 -5.65
N ARG A 116 21.99 -12.11 -6.51
CA ARG A 116 21.01 -11.06 -6.21
C ARG A 116 19.61 -11.62 -6.01
N TRP A 117 19.20 -12.59 -6.82
CA TRP A 117 17.90 -13.25 -6.68
C TRP A 117 17.80 -13.97 -5.32
N GLU A 118 18.82 -14.74 -4.97
CA GLU A 118 18.84 -15.46 -3.69
C GLU A 118 18.92 -14.51 -2.49
N ALA A 119 19.67 -13.41 -2.62
CA ALA A 119 19.70 -12.36 -1.60
C ALA A 119 18.32 -11.71 -1.41
N LEU A 120 17.62 -11.40 -2.50
CA LEU A 120 16.28 -10.83 -2.45
C LEU A 120 15.29 -11.79 -1.79
N ASN A 121 15.29 -13.06 -2.19
CA ASN A 121 14.42 -14.09 -1.60
C ASN A 121 14.64 -14.19 -0.08
N LYS A 122 15.89 -14.16 0.39
CA LYS A 122 16.22 -14.14 1.83
C LYS A 122 15.63 -12.93 2.55
N VAL A 123 15.72 -11.74 1.94
CA VAL A 123 15.17 -10.51 2.52
C VAL A 123 13.64 -10.57 2.60
N VAL A 124 12.98 -10.98 1.52
CA VAL A 124 11.51 -11.05 1.47
C VAL A 124 10.98 -12.06 2.47
N VAL A 125 11.55 -13.27 2.53
CA VAL A 125 11.18 -14.30 3.51
C VAL A 125 11.31 -13.77 4.94
N ARG A 126 12.44 -13.14 5.28
CA ARG A 126 12.65 -12.58 6.62
C ARG A 126 11.60 -11.51 6.97
N ARG A 127 11.25 -10.65 6.02
CA ARG A 127 10.24 -9.60 6.23
C ARG A 127 8.84 -10.18 6.44
N LEU A 128 8.50 -11.23 5.69
CA LEU A 128 7.22 -11.94 5.84
C LEU A 128 7.14 -12.65 7.19
N ASP A 129 8.21 -13.33 7.62
CA ASP A 129 8.26 -13.99 8.93
C ASP A 129 8.11 -12.97 10.08
N GLN A 130 8.80 -11.83 9.99
CA GLN A 130 8.66 -10.76 10.96
C GLN A 130 7.24 -10.16 10.96
N ALA A 131 6.63 -10.01 9.79
CA ALA A 131 5.25 -9.52 9.69
C ALA A 131 4.26 -10.50 10.33
N ALA A 132 4.43 -11.80 10.08
CA ALA A 132 3.61 -12.84 10.70
C ALA A 132 3.68 -12.80 12.23
N GLU A 133 4.88 -12.69 12.79
CA GLU A 133 5.07 -12.55 14.24
C GLU A 133 4.40 -11.30 14.79
N ASN A 134 4.59 -10.15 14.12
CA ASN A 134 3.96 -8.89 14.55
C ASN A 134 2.43 -8.98 14.53
N PHE A 135 1.85 -9.68 13.55
CA PHE A 135 0.41 -9.89 13.49
C PHE A 135 -0.08 -10.78 14.65
N ARG A 136 0.66 -11.81 15.03
CA ARG A 136 0.32 -12.66 16.20
C ARG A 136 0.40 -11.88 17.51
N LEU A 137 1.49 -11.16 17.74
CA LEU A 137 1.65 -10.31 18.92
C LEU A 137 0.52 -9.28 19.02
N SER A 138 0.12 -8.70 17.88
CA SER A 138 -1.02 -7.79 17.83
C SER A 138 -2.32 -8.51 18.17
N ALA A 139 -2.59 -9.68 17.57
CA ALA A 139 -3.80 -10.46 17.85
C ALA A 139 -3.93 -10.83 19.33
N ASP A 140 -2.83 -11.25 19.96
CA ASP A 140 -2.82 -11.62 21.37
C ASP A 140 -3.04 -10.40 22.27
N ALA A 141 -2.54 -9.23 21.88
CA ALA A 141 -2.83 -7.97 22.58
C ALA A 141 -4.31 -7.57 22.48
N TYR A 142 -4.96 -7.79 21.33
CA TYR A 142 -6.40 -7.58 21.18
C TYR A 142 -7.20 -8.52 22.09
N ASP A 143 -6.91 -9.82 22.08
CA ASP A 143 -7.61 -10.82 22.91
C ASP A 143 -7.43 -10.51 24.42
N ALA A 144 -6.22 -10.10 24.82
CA ALA A 144 -5.94 -9.73 26.21
C ALA A 144 -6.74 -8.48 26.63
N ASN A 145 -6.84 -7.48 25.75
CA ASN A 145 -7.62 -6.27 26.01
C ASN A 145 -9.12 -6.58 26.12
N GLU A 146 -9.67 -7.40 25.21
CA GLU A 146 -11.07 -7.82 25.28
C GLU A 146 -11.37 -8.60 26.57
N THR A 147 -10.49 -9.52 26.97
CA THR A 147 -10.63 -10.28 28.22
C THR A 147 -10.60 -9.38 29.45
N SER A 148 -9.68 -8.42 29.48
CA SER A 148 -9.56 -7.43 30.57
C SER A 148 -10.84 -6.60 30.71
N ILE A 149 -11.35 -6.06 29.59
CA ILE A 149 -12.59 -5.28 29.57
C ILE A 149 -13.77 -6.14 30.02
N ALA A 150 -13.91 -7.36 29.50
CA ALA A 150 -15.00 -8.26 29.89
C ALA A 150 -14.97 -8.58 31.39
N SER A 151 -13.79 -8.77 31.98
CA SER A 151 -13.63 -9.04 33.40
C SER A 151 -13.92 -7.83 34.31
N ALA A 152 -13.82 -6.60 33.80
CA ALA A 152 -14.08 -5.39 34.59
C ALA A 152 -15.58 -5.11 34.81
N PHE A 153 -16.46 -5.79 34.07
CA PHE A 153 -17.92 -5.65 34.17
C PHE A 153 -18.61 -6.87 34.82
N LEU A 154 -17.82 -7.84 35.30
CA LEU A 154 -18.25 -8.99 36.10
C LEU A 154 -17.86 -8.78 37.57
#